data_AF-A0AAU3JY26-F1
#
_entry.id   AF-A0AAU3JY26-F1
#
_cell.length_a   1.000
_cell.length_b   1.000
_cell.length_c   1.000
_cell.angle_alpha   90.00
_cell.angle_beta   90.00
_cell.angle_gamma   90.00
#
_symmetry.space_group_name_H-M   'P 1'
#
loop_
_entity.id
_entity.type
_entity.pdbx_description
1 polymer ?
#
loop_
_entity_poly.entity_id
_entity_poly.type
_entity_poly.pdbx_seq_one_letter_code
_entity_poly.pdbx_strand_id
1 'polypeptide(L)'
;MNRSLEIRASKIFKKGQGEILWPYGLAVPNQGRSQLSPEQYEETAAHARVAQQVIVDWAEDHGLRSSESGCCPKWLMRNASRQCESDACGKYGSGSRDDDSWLDHPVYWIKDGLPAAITSAPYSVSEDDRRRIEQWKESGLMAAFGEPGWYGFGTTQIVMWHPKRLTSVYLAEDADRLLRHSK
;
A
#
# COMPACT_ATOMS: atom_id res chain seq x y z
N MET A 1 -10.14 4.25 18.62
CA MET A 1 -9.18 3.36 17.92
C MET A 1 -8.54 2.47 18.97
N ASN A 2 -8.18 1.23 18.66
CA ASN A 2 -7.45 0.39 19.62
C ASN A 2 -6.06 1.01 19.84
N ARG A 3 -5.74 1.43 21.08
CA ARG A 3 -4.47 2.09 21.43
C ARG A 3 -3.23 1.27 21.00
N SER A 4 -3.39 -0.05 20.91
CA SER A 4 -2.36 -0.95 20.38
C SER A 4 -2.07 -0.70 18.89
N LEU A 5 -3.11 -0.58 18.06
CA LEU A 5 -2.97 -0.36 16.61
C LEU A 5 -2.29 0.98 16.31
N GLU A 6 -2.64 2.05 17.02
CA GLU A 6 -2.01 3.36 16.84
C GLU A 6 -0.50 3.34 17.14
N ILE A 7 -0.08 2.61 18.19
CA ILE A 7 1.34 2.45 18.51
C ILE A 7 2.07 1.69 17.40
N ARG A 8 1.49 0.60 16.91
CA ARG A 8 2.05 -0.20 15.81
C ARG A 8 2.17 0.61 14.52
N ALA A 9 1.06 1.24 14.12
CA ALA A 9 1.00 2.13 12.96
C ALA A 9 2.04 3.27 13.05
N SER A 10 2.33 3.81 14.25
CA SER A 10 3.32 4.88 14.42
C SER A 10 4.77 4.50 14.11
N LYS A 11 5.09 3.21 14.09
CA LYS A 11 6.41 2.70 13.71
C LYS A 11 6.54 2.57 12.19
N ILE A 12 5.41 2.27 11.54
CA ILE A 12 5.30 1.97 10.11
C ILE A 12 5.09 3.26 9.31
N PHE A 13 4.08 4.04 9.69
CA PHE A 13 3.70 5.28 9.03
C PHE A 13 4.26 6.50 9.75
N LYS A 14 4.43 7.59 9.01
CA LYS A 14 4.81 8.89 9.61
C LYS A 14 3.69 9.44 10.49
N LYS A 15 4.09 10.35 11.38
CA LYS A 15 3.17 11.20 12.14
C LYS A 15 3.23 12.64 11.66
N GLY A 16 2.07 13.28 11.55
CA GLY A 16 1.91 14.72 11.33
C GLY A 16 1.03 15.29 12.43
N GLN A 17 1.47 16.34 13.12
CA GLN A 17 0.70 17.01 14.18
C GLN A 17 0.15 16.06 15.27
N GLY A 18 0.89 14.98 15.58
CA GLY A 18 0.50 13.99 16.59
C GLY A 18 -0.35 12.82 16.06
N GLU A 19 -0.83 12.89 14.82
CA GLU A 19 -1.67 11.88 14.20
C GLU A 19 -0.92 11.03 13.18
N ILE A 20 -1.38 9.80 12.96
CA ILE A 20 -0.85 8.91 11.93
C ILE A 20 -1.25 9.44 10.56
N LEU A 21 -0.27 9.60 9.67
CA LEU A 21 -0.51 9.87 8.26
C LEU A 21 -0.86 8.56 7.55
N TRP A 22 -2.13 8.19 7.66
CA TRP A 22 -2.67 7.02 6.97
C TRP A 22 -2.56 7.21 5.45
N PRO A 23 -2.32 6.12 4.70
CA PRO A 23 -2.52 6.12 3.26
C PRO A 23 -3.91 6.67 2.88
N TYR A 24 -4.01 7.19 1.66
CA TYR A 24 -5.27 7.71 1.13
C TYR A 24 -6.42 6.71 1.39
N GLY A 25 -7.59 7.22 1.75
CA GLY A 25 -8.82 6.46 2.06
C GLY A 25 -8.77 5.51 3.27
N LEU A 26 -7.64 5.39 3.98
CA LEU A 26 -7.56 4.60 5.22
C LEU A 26 -7.81 5.40 6.49
N ALA A 27 -7.85 6.73 6.43
CA ALA A 27 -8.19 7.54 7.59
C ALA A 27 -9.68 7.37 7.94
N VAL A 28 -9.98 7.11 9.22
CA VAL A 28 -11.37 7.10 9.68
C VAL A 28 -11.95 8.51 9.49
N PRO A 29 -13.11 8.68 8.85
CA PRO A 29 -13.71 9.99 8.67
C PRO A 29 -13.90 10.71 10.02
N ASN A 30 -13.79 12.04 10.04
CA ASN A 30 -14.17 12.79 11.23
C ASN A 30 -15.70 12.93 11.27
N GLN A 31 -16.34 12.33 12.28
CA GLN A 31 -17.80 12.32 12.41
C GLN A 31 -18.41 13.73 12.33
N GLY A 32 -17.80 14.74 12.94
CA GLY A 32 -18.31 16.11 12.96
C GLY A 32 -18.09 16.90 11.67
N ARG A 33 -17.33 16.35 10.71
CA ARG A 33 -17.07 16.95 9.39
C ARG A 33 -17.61 16.11 8.23
N SER A 34 -18.14 14.92 8.52
CA SER A 34 -18.67 14.00 7.55
C SER A 34 -20.08 14.42 7.12
N GLN A 35 -20.39 14.31 5.83
CA GLN A 35 -21.76 14.44 5.31
C GLN A 35 -22.53 13.10 5.34
N LEU A 36 -21.91 12.02 5.83
CA LEU A 36 -22.51 10.69 5.89
C LEU A 36 -23.62 10.63 6.94
N SER A 37 -24.64 9.81 6.68
CA SER A 37 -25.58 9.42 7.73
C SER A 37 -24.85 8.67 8.87
N PRO A 38 -25.42 8.57 10.07
CA PRO A 38 -24.82 7.80 11.17
C PRO A 38 -24.49 6.36 10.78
N GLU A 39 -25.39 5.68 10.07
CA GLU A 39 -25.20 4.31 9.59
C GLU A 39 -24.06 4.20 8.57
N GLN A 40 -24.04 5.10 7.57
CA GLN A 40 -22.97 5.14 6.56
C GLN A 40 -21.60 5.46 7.19
N TYR A 41 -21.58 6.33 8.20
CA TYR A 41 -20.38 6.65 8.95
C TYR A 41 -19.87 5.42 9.71
N GLU A 42 -20.74 4.69 10.40
CA GLU A 42 -20.36 3.49 11.15
C GLU A 42 -19.80 2.40 10.22
N GLU A 43 -20.44 2.16 9.08
CA GLU A 43 -19.97 1.22 8.06
C GLU A 43 -18.59 1.62 7.51
N THR A 44 -18.45 2.89 7.08
CA THR A 44 -17.18 3.41 6.54
C THR A 44 -16.07 3.35 7.58
N ALA A 45 -16.36 3.70 8.84
CA ALA A 45 -15.40 3.64 9.92
C ALA A 45 -15.00 2.20 10.28
N ALA A 46 -15.93 1.24 10.19
CA ALA A 46 -15.63 -0.17 10.39
C ALA A 46 -14.71 -0.70 9.28
N HIS A 47 -15.01 -0.41 8.02
CA HIS A 47 -14.16 -0.79 6.88
C HIS A 47 -12.75 -0.20 6.99
N ALA A 48 -12.64 1.10 7.26
CA ALA A 48 -11.35 1.76 7.44
C ALA A 48 -10.51 1.09 8.54
N ARG A 49 -11.12 0.70 9.67
CA ARG A 49 -10.41 0.02 10.77
C ARG A 49 -9.87 -1.35 10.37
N VAL A 50 -10.64 -2.12 9.60
CA VAL A 50 -10.18 -3.42 9.08
C VAL A 50 -9.00 -3.21 8.13
N ALA A 51 -9.12 -2.29 7.19
CA ALA A 51 -8.06 -1.98 6.24
C ALA A 51 -6.78 -1.46 6.92
N GLN A 52 -6.91 -0.60 7.94
CA GLN A 52 -5.81 -0.16 8.80
C GLN A 52 -5.13 -1.34 9.51
N GLN A 53 -5.89 -2.29 10.01
CA GLN A 53 -5.36 -3.47 10.69
C GLN A 53 -4.57 -4.34 9.71
N VAL A 54 -5.16 -4.68 8.55
CA VAL A 54 -4.55 -5.51 7.51
C VAL A 54 -3.23 -4.92 7.02
N ILE A 55 -3.20 -3.62 6.69
CA ILE A 55 -1.98 -3.00 6.16
C ILE A 55 -0.87 -2.87 7.21
N VAL A 56 -1.24 -2.70 8.49
CA VAL A 56 -0.27 -2.67 9.59
C VAL A 56 0.28 -4.06 9.86
N ASP A 57 -0.56 -5.09 9.94
CA ASP A 57 -0.12 -6.48 10.12
C ASP A 57 0.82 -6.91 8.99
N TRP A 58 0.42 -6.66 7.74
CA TRP A 58 1.23 -6.97 6.57
C TRP A 58 2.59 -6.27 6.60
N ALA A 59 2.63 -4.98 6.97
CA ALA A 59 3.88 -4.25 7.06
C ALA A 59 4.78 -4.73 8.19
N GLU A 60 4.24 -5.08 9.37
CA GLU A 60 5.04 -5.60 10.49
C GLU A 60 5.65 -6.96 10.18
N ASP A 61 4.88 -7.89 9.62
CA ASP A 61 5.34 -9.23 9.29
C ASP A 61 6.51 -9.23 8.29
N HIS A 62 6.55 -8.22 7.42
CA HIS A 62 7.61 -8.06 6.43
C HIS A 62 8.73 -7.11 6.87
N GLY A 63 8.60 -6.47 8.05
CA GLY A 63 9.58 -5.53 8.60
C GLY A 63 9.64 -4.21 7.82
N LEU A 64 8.50 -3.70 7.37
CA LEU A 64 8.39 -2.57 6.45
C LEU A 64 8.04 -1.26 7.17
N ARG A 65 8.47 -0.16 6.55
CA ARG A 65 8.05 1.20 6.89
C ARG A 65 7.61 1.93 5.64
N SER A 66 6.65 2.84 5.77
CA SER A 66 6.20 3.63 4.62
C SER A 66 7.22 4.70 4.24
N SER A 67 7.29 5.02 2.96
CA SER A 67 8.17 6.03 2.39
C SER A 67 7.39 7.03 1.56
N GLU A 68 7.58 8.31 1.84
CA GLU A 68 7.06 9.39 1.01
C GLU A 68 7.92 9.65 -0.22
N SER A 69 9.15 9.11 -0.25
CA SER A 69 10.05 9.28 -1.39
C SER A 69 9.78 8.30 -2.52
N GLY A 70 9.01 7.24 -2.28
CA GLY A 70 8.56 6.35 -3.34
C GLY A 70 7.63 7.06 -4.32
N CYS A 71 7.74 6.73 -5.60
CA CYS A 71 6.94 7.37 -6.63
C CYS A 71 6.69 6.61 -7.94
N CYS A 72 7.39 5.52 -8.19
CA CYS A 72 7.21 4.70 -9.39
C CYS A 72 7.86 3.32 -9.19
N PRO A 73 7.58 2.33 -10.05
CA PRO A 73 8.20 1.01 -9.95
C PRO A 73 9.73 1.05 -10.07
N LYS A 74 10.28 1.94 -10.89
CA LYS A 74 11.74 2.14 -11.04
C LYS A 74 12.44 2.47 -9.71
N TRP A 75 11.74 3.08 -8.77
CA TRP A 75 12.25 3.35 -7.42
C TRP A 75 12.66 2.06 -6.69
N LEU A 76 11.97 0.94 -6.92
CA LEU A 76 12.31 -0.37 -6.32
C LEU A 76 13.69 -0.87 -6.74
N MET A 77 14.20 -0.46 -7.89
CA MET A 77 15.52 -0.89 -8.38
C MET A 77 16.67 -0.07 -7.79
N ARG A 78 16.40 1.02 -7.05
CA ARG A 78 17.43 1.92 -6.53
C ARG A 78 18.07 1.37 -5.26
N ASN A 79 19.36 1.66 -5.05
CA ASN A 79 20.09 1.36 -3.80
C ASN A 79 20.02 2.50 -2.77
N ALA A 80 19.02 3.38 -2.90
CA ALA A 80 18.73 4.44 -1.96
C ALA A 80 17.23 4.74 -1.97
N SER A 81 16.69 5.11 -0.81
CA SER A 81 15.26 5.44 -0.65
C SER A 81 14.86 6.82 -1.15
N ARG A 82 15.81 7.63 -1.65
CA ARG A 82 15.54 8.95 -2.23
C ARG A 82 14.64 8.84 -3.46
N GLN A 83 13.83 9.88 -3.66
CA GLN A 83 12.93 9.98 -4.81
C GLN A 83 13.70 9.89 -6.14
N CYS A 84 13.04 9.34 -7.16
CA CYS A 84 13.56 9.39 -8.52
C CYS A 84 13.66 10.84 -9.01
N GLU A 85 14.46 11.08 -10.04
CA GLU A 85 14.47 12.37 -10.74
C GLU A 85 13.07 12.66 -11.31
N SER A 86 12.73 13.95 -11.41
CA SER A 86 11.36 14.43 -11.61
C SER A 86 10.70 13.95 -12.91
N ASP A 87 11.49 13.70 -13.94
CA ASP A 87 11.09 13.15 -15.24
C ASP A 87 10.77 11.65 -15.20
N ALA A 88 11.31 10.94 -14.21
CA ALA A 88 11.08 9.51 -14.00
C ALA A 88 10.00 9.22 -12.93
N CYS A 89 9.48 10.26 -12.29
CA CYS A 89 8.66 10.16 -11.09
C CYS A 89 7.22 10.62 -11.40
N GLY A 90 6.29 9.66 -11.54
CA GLY A 90 4.89 9.93 -11.90
C GLY A 90 4.06 10.65 -10.83
N LYS A 91 4.61 10.85 -9.61
CA LYS A 91 3.92 11.39 -8.43
C LYS A 91 3.26 12.77 -8.61
N TYR A 92 3.60 13.51 -9.67
CA TYR A 92 3.02 14.82 -10.00
C TYR A 92 2.66 14.96 -11.49
N GLY A 93 2.46 13.85 -12.21
CA GLY A 93 2.12 13.87 -13.65
C GLY A 93 3.28 14.25 -14.58
N SER A 94 4.52 14.28 -14.08
CA SER A 94 5.74 14.65 -14.81
C SER A 94 6.53 13.47 -15.38
N GLY A 95 5.97 12.25 -15.38
CA GLY A 95 6.62 11.03 -15.91
C GLY A 95 5.72 10.26 -16.87
N SER A 96 6.20 9.11 -17.38
CA SER A 96 5.37 8.18 -18.14
C SER A 96 4.14 7.79 -17.30
N ARG A 97 2.96 7.89 -17.92
CA ARG A 97 1.65 7.58 -17.32
C ARG A 97 1.27 6.11 -17.49
N ASP A 98 2.19 5.31 -18.04
CA ASP A 98 1.95 3.89 -18.33
C ASP A 98 1.68 3.08 -17.05
N ASP A 99 2.10 3.60 -15.89
CA ASP A 99 1.90 2.96 -14.60
C ASP A 99 0.75 3.58 -13.78
N ASP A 100 0.16 4.70 -14.20
CA ASP A 100 -0.80 5.48 -13.38
C ASP A 100 -2.07 4.68 -13.04
N SER A 101 -2.57 3.87 -13.97
CA SER A 101 -3.84 3.12 -13.81
C SER A 101 -3.75 2.00 -12.79
N TRP A 102 -2.73 1.14 -12.88
CA TRP A 102 -2.57 0.04 -11.94
C TRP A 102 -1.94 0.47 -10.61
N LEU A 103 -1.19 1.58 -10.60
CA LEU A 103 -0.56 2.16 -9.42
C LEU A 103 -1.49 3.12 -8.66
N ASP A 104 -2.78 2.79 -8.60
CA ASP A 104 -3.78 3.54 -7.85
C ASP A 104 -3.73 3.26 -6.33
N HIS A 105 -3.94 4.30 -5.54
CA HIS A 105 -3.82 4.26 -4.08
C HIS A 105 -2.50 3.61 -3.57
N PRO A 106 -1.31 3.99 -4.08
CA PRO A 106 -0.09 3.25 -3.78
C PRO A 106 0.44 3.54 -2.37
N VAL A 107 1.01 2.52 -1.74
CA VAL A 107 1.89 2.65 -0.58
C VAL A 107 3.28 2.14 -0.94
N TYR A 108 4.28 2.97 -0.68
CA TYR A 108 5.68 2.66 -0.97
C TYR A 108 6.38 2.22 0.31
N TRP A 109 7.04 1.07 0.24
CA TRP A 109 7.61 0.40 1.40
C TRP A 109 9.13 0.36 1.35
N ILE A 110 9.76 0.65 2.48
CA ILE A 110 11.20 0.44 2.68
C ILE A 110 11.45 -0.67 3.70
N LYS A 111 12.55 -1.39 3.50
CA LYS A 111 13.14 -2.34 4.45
C LYS A 111 14.62 -2.02 4.58
N ASP A 112 15.12 -1.93 5.80
CA ASP A 112 16.53 -1.60 6.09
C ASP A 112 17.03 -0.35 5.35
N GLY A 113 16.16 0.65 5.20
CA GLY A 113 16.46 1.92 4.53
C GLY A 113 16.41 1.89 3.00
N LEU A 114 16.10 0.74 2.40
CA LEU A 114 16.06 0.54 0.95
C LEU A 114 14.63 0.29 0.43
N PRO A 115 14.31 0.71 -0.81
CA PRO A 115 13.04 0.40 -1.48
C PRO A 115 12.77 -1.11 -1.50
N ALA A 116 11.67 -1.59 -0.93
CA ALA A 116 11.43 -3.03 -0.79
C ALA A 116 10.21 -3.50 -1.59
N ALA A 117 9.09 -2.80 -1.45
CA ALA A 117 7.83 -3.14 -2.11
C ALA A 117 6.99 -1.90 -2.41
N ILE A 118 5.99 -2.09 -3.26
CA ILE A 118 4.89 -1.18 -3.53
C ILE A 118 3.62 -2.01 -3.42
N THR A 119 2.66 -1.54 -2.65
CA THR A 119 1.30 -2.08 -2.66
C THR A 119 0.39 -1.08 -3.35
N SER A 120 -0.47 -1.55 -4.22
CA SER A 120 -1.47 -0.78 -4.95
C SER A 120 -2.84 -1.38 -4.73
N ALA A 121 -3.90 -0.58 -4.93
CA ALA A 121 -5.28 -1.01 -4.76
C ALA A 121 -6.22 -0.41 -5.81
N PRO A 122 -6.00 -0.68 -7.12
CA PRO A 122 -6.89 -0.19 -8.17
C PRO A 122 -8.26 -0.88 -8.14
N TYR A 123 -9.29 -0.18 -8.60
CA TYR A 123 -10.65 -0.72 -8.76
C TYR A 123 -10.79 -1.67 -9.97
N SER A 124 -9.86 -1.61 -10.92
CA SER A 124 -9.80 -2.52 -12.06
C SER A 124 -8.37 -2.64 -12.58
N VAL A 125 -8.07 -3.78 -13.21
CA VAL A 125 -6.77 -4.04 -13.84
C VAL A 125 -7.03 -4.45 -15.28
N SER A 126 -6.63 -3.61 -16.22
CA SER A 126 -6.76 -3.87 -17.66
C SER A 126 -5.68 -4.82 -18.18
N GLU A 127 -5.83 -5.31 -19.42
CA GLU A 127 -4.77 -6.10 -20.07
C GLU A 127 -3.51 -5.27 -20.34
N ASP A 128 -3.65 -3.96 -20.52
CA ASP A 128 -2.52 -3.04 -20.66
C ASP A 128 -1.73 -2.93 -19.36
N ASP A 129 -2.42 -2.87 -18.22
CA ASP A 129 -1.81 -2.91 -16.90
C ASP A 129 -1.06 -4.22 -16.66
N ARG A 130 -1.66 -5.35 -17.01
CA ARG A 130 -1.02 -6.67 -16.89
C ARG A 130 0.25 -6.74 -17.72
N ARG A 131 0.19 -6.33 -18.99
CA ARG A 131 1.35 -6.28 -19.88
C ARG A 131 2.44 -5.37 -19.31
N ARG A 132 2.06 -4.23 -18.75
CA ARG A 132 2.99 -3.30 -18.12
C ARG A 132 3.68 -3.90 -16.90
N ILE A 133 2.95 -4.62 -16.06
CA ILE A 133 3.49 -5.33 -14.89
C ILE A 133 4.45 -6.46 -15.32
N GLU A 134 4.17 -7.17 -16.42
CA GLU A 134 5.09 -8.17 -16.98
C GLU A 134 6.43 -7.55 -17.43
N GLN A 135 6.42 -6.36 -18.04
CA GLN A 135 7.67 -5.65 -18.38
C GLN A 135 8.52 -5.34 -17.14
N TRP A 136 7.88 -5.01 -16.01
CA TRP A 136 8.59 -4.82 -14.74
C TRP A 136 9.16 -6.13 -14.19
N LYS A 137 8.45 -7.26 -14.38
CA LYS A 137 8.96 -8.58 -14.02
C LYS A 137 10.18 -8.97 -14.85
N GLU A 138 10.16 -8.71 -16.16
CA GLU A 138 11.32 -8.90 -17.05
C GLU A 138 12.53 -8.05 -16.63
N SER A 139 12.28 -6.89 -16.02
CA SER A 139 13.30 -6.00 -15.46
C SER A 139 13.86 -6.47 -14.10
N GLY A 140 13.40 -7.62 -13.58
CA GLY A 140 13.90 -8.24 -12.36
C GLY A 140 13.09 -7.93 -11.09
N LEU A 141 11.93 -7.30 -11.22
CA LEU A 141 10.97 -7.19 -10.11
C LEU A 141 10.08 -8.44 -10.05
N MET A 142 9.36 -8.60 -8.94
CA MET A 142 8.29 -9.57 -8.82
C MET A 142 6.96 -8.85 -8.59
N ALA A 143 5.86 -9.48 -9.02
CA ALA A 143 4.52 -8.95 -8.78
C ALA A 143 3.53 -10.08 -8.48
N ALA A 144 2.54 -9.78 -7.64
CA ALA A 144 1.44 -10.65 -7.28
C ALA A 144 0.13 -9.85 -7.23
N PHE A 145 -0.97 -10.54 -7.56
CA PHE A 145 -2.32 -10.00 -7.56
C PHE A 145 -3.16 -10.79 -6.55
N GLY A 146 -3.99 -10.11 -5.78
CA GLY A 146 -4.92 -10.74 -4.84
C GLY A 146 -6.24 -9.99 -4.79
N GLU A 147 -7.31 -10.70 -4.46
CA GLU A 147 -8.64 -10.09 -4.30
C GLU A 147 -9.32 -10.70 -3.07
N PRO A 148 -9.76 -9.88 -2.09
CA PRO A 148 -9.84 -8.42 -2.13
C PRO A 148 -8.53 -7.68 -1.77
N GLY A 149 -8.43 -6.43 -2.23
CA GLY A 149 -7.41 -5.45 -1.87
C GLY A 149 -7.41 -5.03 -0.40
N TRP A 150 -6.24 -4.60 0.11
CA TRP A 150 -6.12 -4.06 1.49
C TRP A 150 -6.93 -2.78 1.70
N TYR A 151 -7.22 -2.03 0.64
CA TYR A 151 -8.04 -0.82 0.66
C TYR A 151 -9.54 -1.12 0.81
N GLY A 152 -9.97 -2.33 0.47
CA GLY A 152 -11.39 -2.73 0.46
C GLY A 152 -12.13 -2.26 -0.79
N PHE A 153 -13.45 -2.12 -0.70
CA PHE A 153 -14.34 -1.61 -1.77
C PHE A 153 -14.22 -2.31 -3.14
N GLY A 154 -13.91 -3.61 -3.16
CA GLY A 154 -13.77 -4.37 -4.41
C GLY A 154 -12.51 -4.03 -5.21
N THR A 155 -11.53 -3.37 -4.60
CA THR A 155 -10.22 -3.15 -5.21
C THR A 155 -9.43 -4.46 -5.34
N THR A 156 -8.55 -4.52 -6.34
CA THR A 156 -7.56 -5.58 -6.51
C THR A 156 -6.30 -5.20 -5.72
N GLN A 157 -5.75 -6.12 -4.93
CA GLN A 157 -4.39 -5.94 -4.40
C GLN A 157 -3.37 -6.20 -5.50
N ILE A 158 -2.46 -5.26 -5.69
CA ILE A 158 -1.23 -5.52 -6.43
C ILE A 158 -0.05 -5.30 -5.49
N VAL A 159 0.83 -6.28 -5.40
CA VAL A 159 2.10 -6.15 -4.67
C VAL A 159 3.24 -6.30 -5.67
N MET A 160 4.10 -5.29 -5.79
CA MET A 160 5.32 -5.35 -6.59
C MET A 160 6.53 -5.18 -5.69
N TRP A 161 7.56 -6.01 -5.82
CA TRP A 161 8.70 -5.98 -4.91
C TRP A 161 10.02 -6.35 -5.57
N HIS A 162 11.10 -5.99 -4.87
CA HIS A 162 12.45 -6.36 -5.25
C HIS A 162 12.85 -7.68 -4.56
N PRO A 163 13.08 -8.80 -5.29
CA PRO A 163 13.20 -10.14 -4.71
C PRO A 163 14.39 -10.32 -3.75
N LYS A 164 15.47 -9.55 -3.94
CA LYS A 164 16.63 -9.57 -3.02
C LYS A 164 16.38 -8.90 -1.66
N ARG A 165 15.31 -8.10 -1.55
CA ARG A 165 14.96 -7.32 -0.34
C ARG A 165 13.74 -7.90 0.36
N LEU A 166 12.88 -8.58 -0.41
CA LEU A 166 11.72 -9.28 0.09
C LEU A 166 11.59 -10.60 -0.67
N THR A 167 11.84 -11.72 0.02
CA THR A 167 11.95 -13.05 -0.61
C THR A 167 10.59 -13.65 -0.95
N SER A 168 9.58 -13.35 -0.15
CA SER A 168 8.20 -13.79 -0.33
C SER A 168 7.27 -12.72 0.20
N VAL A 169 6.08 -12.64 -0.40
CA VAL A 169 4.95 -11.86 0.09
C VAL A 169 3.73 -12.77 0.16
N TYR A 170 2.86 -12.50 1.12
CA TYR A 170 1.51 -13.04 1.12
C TYR A 170 0.51 -11.91 0.83
N LEU A 171 -0.64 -12.26 0.26
CA LEU A 171 -1.68 -11.32 -0.12
C LEU A 171 -2.61 -11.03 1.08
N ALA A 172 -3.37 -9.95 1.04
CA ALA A 172 -4.26 -9.51 2.10
C ALA A 172 -5.31 -10.59 2.45
N GLU A 173 -5.78 -11.33 1.45
CA GLU A 173 -6.68 -12.48 1.63
C GLU A 173 -6.04 -13.63 2.42
N ASP A 174 -4.72 -13.83 2.27
CA ASP A 174 -3.97 -14.85 3.01
C ASP A 174 -3.74 -14.45 4.47
N ALA A 175 -3.74 -13.14 4.76
CA ALA A 175 -3.58 -12.62 6.12
C ALA A 175 -4.73 -13.08 7.03
N ASP A 176 -5.97 -13.06 6.53
CA ASP A 176 -7.15 -13.51 7.29
C ASP A 176 -7.10 -15.04 7.55
N ARG A 177 -6.48 -15.80 6.63
CA ARG A 177 -6.26 -17.24 6.80
C ARG A 177 -5.18 -17.54 7.83
N LEU A 178 -4.07 -16.80 7.82
CA LEU A 178 -2.95 -16.95 8.76
C LEU A 178 -3.34 -16.53 10.20
N LEU A 179 -4.19 -15.50 10.35
CA LEU A 179 -4.70 -15.04 11.64
C LEU A 179 -5.68 -16.02 12.31
N ARG A 180 -6.41 -16.84 11.53
CA ARG A 180 -7.33 -17.86 12.07
C ARG A 180 -6.62 -19.16 12.50
N HIS A 181 -5.48 -19.47 11.91
CA HIS A 181 -4.72 -20.70 12.20
C HIS A 181 -3.58 -20.51 13.24
N SER A 182 -3.35 -19.29 13.70
CA SER A 182 -2.37 -18.97 14.76
C SER A 182 -3.00 -18.88 16.17
N LYS A 183 -4.18 -19.48 16.37
CA LYS A 183 -4.85 -19.59 17.69
C LYS A 183 -4.88 -21.03 18.18
#